data_AF-A0A2D5AH80-F1
#
_entry.id   AF-A0A2D5AH80-F1
#
_cell.length_a   1.000
_cell.length_b   1.000
_cell.length_c   1.000
_cell.angle_alpha   90.00
_cell.angle_beta   90.00
_cell.angle_gamma   90.00
#
_symmetry.space_group_name_H-M   'P 1'
#
loop_
_entity.id
_entity.type
_entity.pdbx_description
1 polymer ?
#
loop_
_entity_poly.entity_id
_entity_poly.type
_entity_poly.pdbx_seq_one_letter_code
_entity_poly.pdbx_strand_id
1 'polypeptide(L)'
;MTVLDTLRDMRTAAAANGIIVAFHVYVALALEGLWFLIPVIIVGALIAGAAFTKGRLGAGLLALPTAGYLLLIPELINALSSENTPGIMEYALIPFWFATIVVNLLVIYTEWTGASHPPSEA
;
A
#
# COMPACT_ATOMS: atom_id res chain seq x y z
N MET A 1 3.39 -14.12 17.50
CA MET A 1 3.70 -13.14 16.43
C MET A 1 4.32 -11.92 17.06
N THR A 2 5.50 -11.52 16.63
CA THR A 2 6.07 -10.22 16.99
C THR A 2 5.45 -9.12 16.13
N VAL A 3 5.66 -7.85 16.53
CA VAL A 3 5.28 -6.70 15.69
C VAL A 3 5.98 -6.78 14.34
N LEU A 4 7.26 -7.17 14.32
CA LEU A 4 8.03 -7.29 13.09
C LEU A 4 7.49 -8.38 12.15
N ASP A 5 7.04 -9.51 12.70
CA ASP A 5 6.40 -10.57 11.90
C ASP A 5 5.12 -10.07 11.26
N THR A 6 4.33 -9.30 12.01
CA THR A 6 3.08 -8.71 11.50
C THR A 6 3.37 -7.73 10.37
N LEU A 7 4.38 -6.86 10.52
CA LEU A 7 4.78 -5.89 9.49
C LEU A 7 5.40 -6.52 8.24
N ARG A 8 5.81 -7.80 8.32
CA ARG A 8 6.39 -8.58 7.21
C ARG A 8 5.40 -9.55 6.57
N ASP A 9 4.17 -9.63 7.07
CA ASP A 9 3.13 -10.48 6.48
C ASP A 9 2.50 -9.79 5.26
N MET A 10 2.44 -10.52 4.14
CA MET A 10 1.74 -10.09 2.92
C MET A 10 0.28 -9.68 3.18
N ARG A 11 -0.41 -10.33 4.12
CA ARG A 11 -1.78 -9.98 4.50
C ARG A 11 -1.86 -8.60 5.14
N THR A 12 -0.86 -8.23 5.95
CA THR A 12 -0.78 -6.90 6.55
C THR A 12 -0.57 -5.84 5.48
N ALA A 13 0.36 -6.06 4.54
CA ALA A 13 0.51 -5.17 3.39
C ALA A 13 -0.79 -5.06 2.59
N ALA A 14 -1.41 -6.18 2.23
CA ALA A 14 -2.65 -6.19 1.46
C ALA A 14 -3.79 -5.44 2.18
N ALA A 15 -3.91 -5.60 3.50
CA ALA A 15 -4.91 -4.88 4.29
C ALA A 15 -4.65 -3.37 4.31
N ALA A 16 -3.41 -2.94 4.56
CA ALA A 16 -3.04 -1.52 4.56
C ALA A 16 -3.31 -0.88 3.19
N ASN A 17 -2.91 -1.54 2.11
CA ASN A 17 -3.21 -1.08 0.75
C ASN A 17 -4.71 -1.11 0.45
N GLY A 18 -5.44 -2.11 0.95
CA GLY A 18 -6.89 -2.22 0.80
C GLY A 18 -7.63 -1.01 1.38
N ILE A 19 -7.15 -0.45 2.48
CA ILE A 19 -7.68 0.80 3.05
C ILE A 19 -7.46 1.97 2.08
N ILE A 20 -6.27 2.08 1.48
CA ILE A 20 -5.98 3.11 0.46
C ILE A 20 -6.90 2.94 -0.74
N VAL A 21 -7.04 1.72 -1.27
CA VAL A 21 -7.92 1.42 -2.42
C VAL A 21 -9.37 1.76 -2.09
N ALA A 22 -9.89 1.37 -0.93
CA ALA A 22 -11.25 1.67 -0.50
C ALA A 22 -11.50 3.18 -0.40
N PHE A 23 -10.53 3.93 0.13
CA PHE A 23 -10.59 5.39 0.15
C PHE A 23 -10.66 5.98 -1.26
N HIS A 24 -9.86 5.49 -2.21
CA HIS A 24 -9.90 5.98 -3.59
C HIS A 24 -11.18 5.60 -4.33
N VAL A 25 -11.80 4.46 -4.00
CA VAL A 25 -13.14 4.13 -4.49
C VAL A 25 -14.16 5.15 -3.98
N TYR A 26 -14.12 5.51 -2.70
CA TYR A 26 -14.97 6.58 -2.17
C TYR A 26 -14.73 7.91 -2.91
N VAL A 27 -13.49 8.33 -3.11
CA VAL A 27 -13.13 9.56 -3.84
C VAL A 27 -13.67 9.52 -5.28
N ALA A 28 -13.55 8.40 -5.99
CA ALA A 28 -14.08 8.24 -7.33
C ALA A 28 -15.61 8.46 -7.38
N LEU A 29 -16.32 7.89 -6.40
CA LEU A 29 -17.79 7.94 -6.37
C LEU A 29 -18.31 9.30 -5.89
N ALA A 30 -17.59 9.97 -4.99
CA ALA A 30 -18.06 11.19 -4.36
C ALA A 30 -17.52 12.49 -5.00
N LEU A 31 -16.34 12.46 -5.64
CA LEU A 31 -15.60 13.67 -6.01
C LEU A 31 -15.11 13.70 -7.47
N GLU A 32 -14.51 12.62 -7.97
CA GLU A 32 -13.75 12.63 -9.25
C GLU A 32 -14.47 11.98 -10.44
N GLY A 33 -15.41 11.07 -10.19
CA GLY A 33 -16.14 10.31 -11.20
C GLY A 33 -15.56 8.92 -11.51
N LEU A 34 -16.32 8.12 -12.26
CA LEU A 34 -16.05 6.68 -12.45
C LEU A 34 -14.74 6.37 -13.19
N TRP A 35 -14.23 7.28 -14.02
CA TRP A 35 -12.97 7.07 -14.74
C TRP A 35 -11.77 6.95 -13.79
N PHE A 36 -11.83 7.59 -12.63
CA PHE A 36 -10.82 7.47 -11.57
C PHE A 36 -10.69 6.03 -11.05
N LEU A 37 -11.73 5.19 -11.21
CA LEU A 37 -11.69 3.79 -10.78
C LEU A 37 -10.75 2.92 -11.62
N ILE A 38 -10.42 3.29 -12.86
CA ILE A 38 -9.57 2.45 -13.72
C ILE A 38 -8.21 2.17 -13.06
N PRO A 39 -7.39 3.17 -12.70
CA PRO A 39 -6.13 2.92 -12.03
C PRO A 39 -6.33 2.26 -10.65
N VAL A 40 -7.40 2.61 -9.92
CA VAL A 40 -7.71 2.04 -8.60
C VAL A 40 -7.96 0.53 -8.68
N ILE A 41 -8.71 0.08 -9.68
CA ILE A 41 -8.99 -1.35 -9.93
C ILE A 41 -7.71 -2.08 -10.31
N ILE A 42 -6.86 -1.50 -11.16
CA ILE A 42 -5.59 -2.11 -11.56
C ILE A 42 -4.70 -2.30 -10.32
N VAL A 43 -4.52 -1.25 -9.52
CA VAL A 43 -3.73 -1.31 -8.29
C VAL A 43 -4.33 -2.33 -7.31
N GLY A 44 -5.64 -2.28 -7.09
CA GLY A 44 -6.35 -3.24 -6.23
C GLY A 44 -6.18 -4.68 -6.68
N ALA A 45 -6.24 -4.96 -7.99
CA ALA A 45 -6.02 -6.28 -8.56
C ALA A 45 -4.58 -6.77 -8.36
N LEU A 46 -3.58 -5.90 -8.50
CA LEU A 46 -2.17 -6.22 -8.23
C LEU A 46 -1.96 -6.58 -6.75
N ILE A 47 -2.54 -5.79 -5.83
CA ILE A 47 -2.46 -6.04 -4.39
C ILE A 47 -3.15 -7.37 -4.03
N ALA A 48 -4.36 -7.60 -4.57
CA ALA A 48 -5.08 -8.86 -4.35
C ALA A 48 -4.28 -10.05 -4.91
N GLY A 49 -3.75 -9.92 -6.13
CA GLY A 49 -2.90 -10.92 -6.75
C GLY A 49 -1.66 -11.22 -5.91
N ALA A 50 -1.03 -10.21 -5.32
CA ALA A 50 0.10 -10.38 -4.41
C ALA A 50 -0.27 -11.21 -3.18
N ALA A 51 -1.43 -10.95 -2.57
CA ALA A 51 -1.94 -11.66 -1.40
C ALA A 51 -2.25 -13.15 -1.67
N PHE A 52 -2.73 -13.48 -2.87
CA PHE A 52 -3.07 -14.86 -3.24
C PHE A 52 -1.87 -15.69 -3.70
N THR A 53 -0.84 -15.04 -4.27
CA THR A 53 0.31 -15.76 -4.84
C THR A 53 1.47 -15.92 -3.86
N LYS A 54 1.75 -14.89 -3.03
CA LYS A 54 2.92 -14.83 -2.13
C LYS A 54 4.25 -15.12 -2.85
N GLY A 55 5.34 -15.23 -2.09
CA GLY A 55 6.68 -15.47 -2.59
C GLY A 55 7.15 -14.39 -3.57
N ARG A 56 8.08 -14.77 -4.45
CA ARG A 56 8.70 -13.82 -5.39
C ARG A 56 7.70 -13.22 -6.39
N LEU A 57 6.69 -14.00 -6.81
CA LEU A 57 5.63 -13.49 -7.69
C LEU A 57 4.77 -12.46 -6.95
N GLY A 58 4.32 -12.78 -5.74
CA GLY A 58 3.54 -11.84 -4.93
C GLY A 58 4.33 -10.57 -4.58
N ALA A 59 5.62 -10.71 -4.28
CA ALA A 59 6.53 -9.59 -4.09
C ALA A 59 6.62 -8.70 -5.35
N GLY A 60 6.75 -9.30 -6.53
CA GLY A 60 6.75 -8.57 -7.79
C GLY A 60 5.43 -7.83 -8.05
N LEU A 61 4.30 -8.47 -7.79
CA LEU A 61 2.98 -7.85 -7.93
C LEU A 61 2.78 -6.68 -6.96
N LEU A 62 3.25 -6.79 -5.71
CA LEU A 62 3.20 -5.70 -4.72
C LEU A 62 4.22 -4.59 -5.02
N ALA A 63 5.35 -4.92 -5.63
CA ALA A 63 6.38 -3.95 -5.99
C ALA A 63 5.92 -2.94 -7.05
N LEU A 64 5.07 -3.34 -7.99
CA LEU A 64 4.53 -2.44 -9.02
C LEU A 64 3.76 -1.24 -8.46
N PRO A 65 2.69 -1.41 -7.65
CA PRO A 65 2.00 -0.28 -7.04
C PRO A 65 2.90 0.46 -6.04
N THR A 66 3.78 -0.25 -5.32
CA THR A 66 4.73 0.40 -4.40
C THR A 66 5.69 1.32 -5.13
N ALA A 67 6.19 0.95 -6.31
CA ALA A 67 7.00 1.82 -7.16
C ALA A 67 6.21 3.07 -7.57
N GLY A 68 4.94 2.90 -7.96
CA GLY A 68 4.04 4.04 -8.20
C GLY A 68 3.91 4.96 -6.99
N TYR A 69 3.74 4.41 -5.79
CA TYR A 69 3.66 5.21 -4.56
C TYR A 69 4.95 5.96 -4.25
N LEU A 70 6.10 5.36 -4.49
CA LEU A 70 7.40 6.04 -4.31
C LEU A 70 7.52 7.27 -5.23
N LEU A 71 6.97 7.19 -6.45
CA LEU A 71 6.94 8.32 -7.37
C LEU A 71 6.03 9.46 -6.92
N LEU A 72 5.03 9.18 -6.07
CA LEU A 72 4.11 10.18 -5.52
C LEU A 72 4.63 10.87 -4.25
N ILE A 73 5.79 10.46 -3.73
CA ILE A 73 6.37 11.06 -2.51
C ILE A 73 6.52 12.58 -2.60
N PRO A 74 7.04 13.18 -3.70
CA PRO A 74 7.15 14.63 -3.82
C PRO A 74 5.78 15.33 -3.69
N GLU A 75 4.75 14.79 -4.34
CA GLU A 75 3.38 15.32 -4.29
C GLU A 75 2.79 15.18 -2.89
N LEU A 76 2.99 14.05 -2.21
CA LEU A 76 2.55 13.83 -0.83
C LEU A 76 3.21 14.81 0.15
N ILE A 77 4.50 15.09 -0.02
CA ILE A 77 5.21 16.09 0.79
C ILE A 77 4.68 17.49 0.48
N ASN A 78 4.50 17.81 -0.80
CA ASN A 78 3.99 19.11 -1.21
C ASN A 78 2.57 19.36 -0.67
N ALA A 79 1.70 18.35 -0.66
CA ALA A 79 0.35 18.46 -0.11
C ALA A 79 0.32 18.80 1.39
N LEU A 80 1.39 18.51 2.14
CA LEU A 80 1.55 18.90 3.55
C LEU A 80 2.22 20.26 3.74
N SER A 81 2.62 20.94 2.66
CA SER A 81 3.28 22.23 2.75
C SER A 81 2.32 23.32 3.25
N SER A 82 2.88 24.35 3.88
CA SER A 82 2.11 25.51 4.36
C SER A 82 1.40 26.27 3.23
N GLU A 83 1.83 26.09 1.98
CA GLU A 83 1.21 26.71 0.81
C GLU A 83 -0.14 26.07 0.46
N ASN A 84 -0.36 24.81 0.83
CA ASN A 84 -1.55 24.04 0.48
C ASN A 84 -2.61 23.97 1.60
N THR A 85 -2.34 24.56 2.78
CA THR A 85 -3.26 24.55 3.94
C THR A 85 -3.88 23.16 4.19
N PRO A 86 -3.06 22.14 4.50
CA PRO A 86 -3.52 20.76 4.68
C PRO A 86 -4.62 20.66 5.73
N GLY A 87 -5.67 19.92 5.39
CA GLY A 87 -6.75 19.58 6.30
C GLY A 87 -6.41 18.38 7.19
N ILE A 88 -7.33 18.06 8.09
CA ILE A 88 -7.18 16.91 9.00
C ILE A 88 -7.05 15.58 8.26
N MET A 89 -7.67 15.47 7.08
CA MET A 89 -7.62 14.26 6.27
C MET A 89 -6.23 14.06 5.67
N GLU A 90 -5.60 15.10 5.15
CA GLU A 90 -4.22 15.07 4.64
C GLU A 90 -3.25 14.67 5.75
N TYR A 91 -3.39 15.25 6.94
CA TYR A 91 -2.58 14.91 8.10
C TYR A 91 -2.75 13.47 8.61
N ALA A 92 -3.87 12.80 8.30
CA ALA A 92 -4.08 11.41 8.64
C ALA A 92 -3.63 10.46 7.52
N LEU A 93 -4.04 10.74 6.28
CA LEU A 93 -3.87 9.85 5.14
C LEU A 93 -2.43 9.83 4.62
N ILE A 94 -1.74 10.98 4.59
CA ILE A 94 -0.39 11.04 4.05
C ILE A 94 0.59 10.24 4.92
N PRO A 95 0.61 10.37 6.27
CA PRO A 95 1.40 9.48 7.12
C PRO A 95 1.03 8.00 6.98
N PHE A 96 -0.27 7.69 6.83
CA PHE A 96 -0.72 6.31 6.58
C PHE A 96 -0.19 5.75 5.25
N TRP A 97 -0.13 6.59 4.21
CA TRP A 97 0.47 6.23 2.93
C TRP A 97 1.96 5.91 3.09
N PHE A 98 2.71 6.78 3.77
CA PHE A 98 4.13 6.53 4.06
C PHE A 98 4.35 5.25 4.86
N ALA A 99 3.54 5.00 5.89
CA ALA A 99 3.58 3.76 6.65
C ALA A 99 3.32 2.54 5.76
N THR A 100 2.36 2.63 4.85
CA THR A 100 2.05 1.57 3.88
C THR A 100 3.21 1.30 2.93
N ILE A 101 3.90 2.34 2.44
CA ILE A 101 5.12 2.17 1.63
C ILE A 101 6.17 1.38 2.41
N VAL A 102 6.44 1.73 3.67
CA VAL A 102 7.41 1.03 4.50
C VAL A 102 7.02 -0.43 4.70
N VAL A 103 5.76 -0.71 5.04
CA VAL A 103 5.24 -2.08 5.17
C VAL A 103 5.41 -2.86 3.87
N ASN A 104 5.05 -2.27 2.73
CA ASN A 104 5.22 -2.92 1.43
C ASN A 104 6.68 -3.28 1.16
N LEU A 105 7.61 -2.36 1.41
CA LEU A 105 9.04 -2.60 1.19
C LEU A 105 9.57 -3.74 2.08
N LEU A 106 9.13 -3.80 3.34
CA LEU A 106 9.48 -4.91 4.24
C LEU A 106 8.94 -6.24 3.71
N VAL A 107 7.65 -6.29 3.36
CA VAL A 107 7.00 -7.50 2.81
C VAL A 107 7.68 -7.95 1.51
N ILE A 108 7.89 -7.04 0.56
CA ILE A 108 8.56 -7.31 -0.71
C ILE A 108 9.94 -7.90 -0.45
N TYR A 109 10.73 -7.29 0.42
CA TYR A 109 12.07 -7.78 0.75
C TYR A 109 12.02 -9.20 1.33
N THR A 110 11.12 -9.45 2.29
CA THR A 110 11.01 -10.77 2.93
C THR A 110 10.54 -11.86 1.98
N GLU A 111 9.53 -11.57 1.15
CA GLU A 111 8.97 -12.52 0.18
C GLU A 111 9.94 -12.76 -0.99
N TRP A 112 10.74 -11.76 -1.36
CA TRP A 112 11.73 -11.89 -2.43
C TRP A 112 12.96 -12.69 -2.01
N THR A 113 13.42 -12.51 -0.78
CA THR A 113 14.62 -13.18 -0.24
C THR A 113 14.32 -14.54 0.38
N GLY A 114 13.04 -14.84 0.67
CA GLY A 114 12.67 -16.02 1.45
C GLY A 114 13.14 -15.92 2.90
N ALA A 115 13.45 -14.70 3.39
CA ALA A 115 13.77 -14.48 4.79
C ALA A 115 12.62 -15.03 5.64
N SER A 116 12.94 -16.07 6.42
CA SER A 116 11.97 -16.92 7.11
C SER A 116 10.88 -16.11 7.81
N HIS A 117 9.62 -16.44 7.53
CA HIS A 117 8.60 -16.34 8.57
C HIS A 117 9.11 -17.22 9.74
N PRO A 118 9.21 -16.73 10.99
CA PRO A 118 9.30 -17.68 12.10
C PRO A 118 8.10 -18.63 11.96
N PRO A 119 8.29 -19.94 12.13
CA PRO A 119 7.28 -20.92 11.80
C PRO A 119 5.97 -20.56 12.50
N SER A 120 4.95 -20.19 11.72
CA SER A 120 3.59 -20.31 12.20
C SER A 120 3.32 -21.80 12.28
N GLU A 121 3.16 -22.30 13.50
CA GLU A 121 2.77 -23.69 13.77
C GLU A 121 1.63 -24.13 12.84
N ALA A 122 1.75 -25.36 12.38
CA ALA A 122 0.78 -26.07 11.54
C ALA A 122 -0.59 -26.20 12.21
#